data_AF-A0AAV2Q3Q7-F1
#
_entry.id   AF-A0AAV2Q3Q7-F1
#
_cell.length_a   1.000
_cell.length_b   1.000
_cell.length_c   1.000
_cell.angle_alpha   90.00
_cell.angle_beta   90.00
_cell.angle_gamma   90.00
#
_symmetry.space_group_name_H-M   'P 1'
#
loop_
_entity.id
_entity.type
_entity.pdbx_description
1 polymer ?
#
loop_
_entity_poly.entity_id
_entity_poly.type
_entity_poly.pdbx_seq_one_letter_code
_entity_poly.pdbx_strand_id
1 'polypeptide(L)'
;WGFTQSPASGPSNANILQKATLRIFKNDDCQAKYTLAIEQVTENMICALGSSNEDACVNDSGGPLVVKEGNSWVVVGLVSWGPNNDCGGIDGKPGVYTRVGNYLDWIGSNINRASTCPRAGTPRNDNSFRNSFGIF
;
A
#
# COMPACT_ATOMS: atom_id res chain seq x y z
N TRP A 1 0.22 6.38 12.23
CA TRP A 1 -0.16 6.25 10.80
C TRP A 1 0.52 7.35 10.01
N GLY A 2 0.48 7.29 8.68
CA GLY A 2 1.11 8.31 7.85
C GLY A 2 0.47 9.69 7.96
N PHE A 3 1.00 10.62 7.18
CA PHE A 3 0.54 11.99 7.13
C PHE A 3 -0.84 12.08 6.47
N THR A 4 -1.67 13.01 6.91
CA THR A 4 -2.99 13.28 6.31
C THR A 4 -2.99 14.50 5.40
N GLN A 5 -1.88 15.24 5.39
CA GLN A 5 -1.70 16.49 4.66
C GLN A 5 -0.25 16.64 4.25
N SER A 6 -0.03 17.44 3.21
CA SER A 6 1.27 17.72 2.61
C SER A 6 2.35 18.09 3.63
N PRO A 7 3.63 17.70 3.42
CA PRO A 7 4.75 18.15 4.25
C PRO A 7 4.89 19.66 4.40
N ALA A 8 4.52 20.42 3.36
CA ALA A 8 4.57 21.87 3.38
C ALA A 8 3.52 22.51 4.32
N SER A 9 2.45 21.80 4.69
CA SER A 9 1.36 22.30 5.56
C SER A 9 1.61 22.11 7.06
N GLY A 10 2.82 21.65 7.46
CA GLY A 10 3.11 21.31 8.85
C GLY A 10 2.39 20.02 9.28
N PRO A 11 2.65 18.90 8.59
CA PRO A 11 1.90 17.68 8.81
C PRO A 11 2.20 17.10 10.19
N SER A 12 1.29 16.27 10.66
CA SER A 12 1.54 15.35 11.76
C SER A 12 1.11 13.96 11.33
N ASN A 13 1.76 12.96 11.92
CA ASN A 13 1.31 11.58 11.81
C ASN A 13 -0.12 11.47 12.37
N ALA A 14 -0.98 10.73 11.68
CA ALA A 14 -2.31 10.48 12.21
C ALA A 14 -2.23 9.52 13.41
N ASN A 15 -2.93 9.85 14.49
CA ASN A 15 -3.11 8.98 15.66
C ASN A 15 -4.25 7.97 15.48
N ILE A 16 -5.14 8.23 14.51
CA ILE A 16 -6.26 7.37 14.15
C ILE A 16 -6.04 6.93 12.70
N LEU A 17 -6.31 5.65 12.42
CA LEU A 17 -6.22 5.09 11.08
C LEU A 17 -7.14 5.87 10.12
N GLN A 18 -6.62 6.18 8.94
CA GLN A 18 -7.35 6.87 7.89
C GLN A 18 -7.65 5.91 6.72
N LYS A 19 -8.62 6.28 5.89
CA LYS A 19 -8.94 5.54 4.66
C LYS A 19 -9.42 6.50 3.57
N ALA A 20 -9.15 6.14 2.32
CA ALA A 20 -9.67 6.82 1.14
C ALA A 20 -10.23 5.80 0.16
N THR A 21 -11.24 6.21 -0.62
CA THR A 21 -11.76 5.39 -1.73
C THR A 21 -11.08 5.83 -3.01
N LEU A 22 -10.35 4.93 -3.65
CA LEU A 22 -9.52 5.23 -4.82
C LEU A 22 -10.06 4.51 -6.06
N ARG A 23 -9.86 5.12 -7.23
CA ARG A 23 -10.10 4.50 -8.53
C ARG A 23 -8.79 3.93 -9.07
N ILE A 24 -8.81 2.67 -9.51
CA ILE A 24 -7.66 2.04 -10.18
C ILE A 24 -7.58 2.51 -11.64
N PHE A 25 -6.37 2.77 -12.12
CA PHE A 25 -6.07 3.19 -13.49
C PHE A 25 -5.44 2.04 -14.28
N LYS A 26 -5.64 2.06 -15.61
CA LYS A 26 -4.81 1.27 -16.52
C LYS A 26 -3.39 1.84 -16.51
N ASN A 27 -2.39 0.98 -16.68
CA ASN A 27 -0.99 1.42 -16.62
C ASN A 27 -0.67 2.46 -17.69
N ASP A 28 -1.18 2.30 -18.92
CA ASP A 28 -0.95 3.28 -19.99
C ASP A 28 -1.57 4.65 -19.68
N ASP A 29 -2.80 4.66 -19.15
CA ASP A 29 -3.48 5.88 -18.72
C ASP A 29 -2.72 6.57 -17.57
N CYS A 30 -2.13 5.77 -16.68
CA CYS A 30 -1.34 6.26 -15.57
C CYS A 30 0.02 6.80 -16.04
N GLN A 31 0.74 6.06 -16.89
CA GLN A 31 2.00 6.48 -17.46
C GLN A 31 1.86 7.81 -18.21
N ALA A 32 0.76 8.02 -18.92
CA ALA A 32 0.48 9.27 -19.62
C ALA A 32 0.35 10.50 -18.69
N LYS A 33 0.20 10.30 -17.37
CA LYS A 33 0.19 11.38 -16.35
C LYS A 33 1.58 11.76 -15.87
N TYR A 34 2.58 10.91 -16.08
CA TYR A 34 3.97 11.18 -15.71
C TYR A 34 4.78 11.58 -16.93
N THR A 35 5.53 12.68 -16.80
CA THR A 35 6.27 13.29 -17.92
C THR A 35 7.77 13.15 -17.77
N LEU A 36 8.27 12.87 -16.56
CA LEU A 36 9.69 12.68 -16.32
C LEU A 36 10.09 11.24 -16.67
N ALA A 37 11.21 11.09 -17.37
CA ALA A 37 11.70 9.77 -17.79
C ALA A 37 12.00 8.81 -16.61
N ILE A 38 12.21 9.35 -15.41
CA ILE A 38 12.42 8.56 -14.18
C ILE A 38 11.11 8.02 -13.59
N GLU A 39 9.96 8.56 -13.98
CA GLU A 39 8.63 8.19 -13.48
C GLU A 39 7.99 7.14 -14.41
N GLN A 40 8.66 5.98 -14.56
CA GLN A 40 8.16 4.87 -15.38
C GLN A 40 7.23 3.94 -14.58
N VAL A 41 6.00 3.83 -15.04
CA VAL A 41 4.99 2.88 -14.58
C VAL A 41 5.20 1.55 -15.30
N THR A 42 5.74 0.56 -14.59
CA THR A 42 6.01 -0.77 -15.15
C THR A 42 4.81 -1.71 -15.01
N GLU A 43 4.83 -2.87 -15.66
CA GLU A 43 3.79 -3.91 -15.52
C GLU A 43 3.64 -4.43 -14.07
N ASN A 44 4.70 -4.32 -13.26
CA ASN A 44 4.72 -4.70 -11.85
C ASN A 44 4.09 -3.66 -10.92
N MET A 45 3.49 -2.62 -11.50
CA MET A 45 2.88 -1.52 -10.78
C MET A 45 1.39 -1.41 -11.12
N ILE A 46 0.62 -0.87 -10.17
CA ILE A 46 -0.78 -0.50 -10.30
C ILE A 46 -0.95 0.92 -9.77
N CYS A 47 -1.76 1.73 -10.45
CA CYS A 47 -1.98 3.11 -10.08
C CYS A 47 -3.38 3.31 -9.53
N ALA A 48 -3.52 4.17 -8.52
CA ALA A 48 -4.82 4.54 -7.97
C ALA A 48 -4.88 6.01 -7.54
N LEU A 49 -6.06 6.61 -7.64
CA LEU A 49 -6.31 7.98 -7.16
C LEU A 49 -7.76 8.19 -6.76
N GLY A 50 -7.99 8.96 -5.69
CA GLY A 50 -9.31 9.38 -5.23
C GLY A 50 -9.94 10.44 -6.15
N SER A 51 -11.26 10.57 -6.11
CA SER A 51 -11.99 11.54 -6.94
C SER A 51 -11.68 13.00 -6.60
N SER A 52 -11.25 13.26 -5.37
CA SER A 52 -10.84 14.59 -4.88
C SER A 52 -9.32 14.65 -4.69
N ASN A 53 -8.58 13.84 -5.47
CA ASN A 53 -7.12 13.66 -5.39
C ASN A 53 -6.62 13.07 -4.06
N GLU A 54 -7.46 12.35 -3.31
CA GLU A 54 -7.01 11.60 -2.14
C GLU A 54 -6.07 10.47 -2.57
N ASP A 55 -5.02 10.23 -1.78
CA ASP A 55 -4.05 9.17 -2.02
C ASP A 55 -3.33 8.80 -0.71
N ALA A 56 -2.49 7.75 -0.74
CA ALA A 56 -1.53 7.49 0.32
C ALA A 56 -0.51 8.64 0.45
N CYS A 57 0.10 8.79 1.63
CA CYS A 57 1.09 9.84 1.86
C CYS A 57 2.36 9.33 2.53
N VAL A 58 3.26 10.26 2.85
CA VAL A 58 4.47 10.07 3.64
C VAL A 58 4.17 9.21 4.87
N ASN A 59 5.00 8.20 5.06
CA ASN A 59 4.91 7.15 6.09
C ASN A 59 3.76 6.14 5.92
N ASP A 60 3.10 6.07 4.75
CA ASP A 60 2.17 4.98 4.41
C ASP A 60 2.80 3.88 3.53
N SER A 61 4.10 3.99 3.20
CA SER A 61 4.82 3.01 2.37
C SER A 61 4.65 1.57 2.88
N GLY A 62 4.31 0.65 1.98
CA GLY A 62 3.99 -0.74 2.29
C GLY A 62 2.55 -0.98 2.75
N GLY A 63 1.77 0.08 2.99
CA GLY A 63 0.35 -0.02 3.31
C GLY A 63 -0.47 -0.66 2.18
N PRO A 64 -1.58 -1.35 2.49
CA PRO A 64 -2.32 -2.12 1.49
C PRO A 64 -3.32 -1.27 0.69
N LEU A 65 -3.35 -1.46 -0.62
CA LEU A 65 -4.47 -1.12 -1.49
C LEU A 65 -5.37 -2.34 -1.63
N VAL A 66 -6.63 -2.22 -1.24
CA VAL A 66 -7.60 -3.33 -1.25
C VAL A 66 -8.80 -3.08 -2.15
N VAL A 67 -9.34 -4.17 -2.69
CA VAL A 67 -10.63 -4.21 -3.39
C VAL A 67 -11.57 -5.16 -2.66
N LYS A 68 -12.87 -4.88 -2.74
CA LYS A 68 -13.90 -5.76 -2.21
C LYS A 68 -14.34 -6.74 -3.30
N GLU A 69 -14.15 -8.03 -3.05
CA GLU A 69 -14.63 -9.12 -3.90
C GLU A 69 -15.65 -9.96 -3.14
N GLY A 70 -16.93 -9.81 -3.49
CA GLY A 70 -18.03 -10.40 -2.75
C GLY A 70 -18.06 -9.94 -1.29
N ASN A 71 -17.86 -10.88 -0.36
CA ASN A 71 -17.82 -10.63 1.08
C ASN A 71 -16.39 -10.46 1.64
N SER A 72 -15.37 -10.52 0.78
CA SER A 72 -13.96 -10.49 1.19
C SER A 72 -13.26 -9.23 0.69
N TRP A 73 -12.21 -8.83 1.40
CA TRP A 73 -11.28 -7.80 0.96
C TRP A 73 -9.99 -8.45 0.49
N VAL A 74 -9.51 -8.07 -0.70
CA VAL A 74 -8.34 -8.63 -1.35
C VAL A 74 -7.30 -7.53 -1.51
N VAL A 75 -6.06 -7.81 -1.11
CA VAL A 75 -4.93 -6.89 -1.31
C VAL A 75 -4.46 -6.99 -2.76
N VAL A 76 -4.57 -5.90 -3.50
CA VAL A 76 -4.19 -5.81 -4.91
C VAL A 76 -2.95 -4.95 -5.14
N GLY A 77 -2.62 -4.09 -4.17
CA GLY A 77 -1.44 -3.25 -4.24
C GLY A 77 -0.80 -2.97 -2.89
N LEU A 78 0.46 -2.54 -2.91
CA LEU A 78 1.19 -2.02 -1.75
C LEU A 78 1.72 -0.63 -2.06
N VAL A 79 1.51 0.36 -1.18
CA VAL A 79 2.00 1.74 -1.37
C VAL A 79 3.50 1.71 -1.65
N SER A 80 3.92 2.29 -2.77
CA SER A 80 5.32 2.29 -3.19
C SER A 80 5.87 3.70 -3.34
N TRP A 81 5.35 4.47 -4.29
CA TRP A 81 5.80 5.83 -4.57
C TRP A 81 4.67 6.69 -5.14
N GLY A 82 4.87 7.98 -5.14
CA GLY A 82 3.91 8.96 -5.65
C GLY A 82 4.62 10.23 -6.11
N PRO A 83 3.87 11.19 -6.67
CA PRO A 83 4.45 12.43 -7.17
C PRO A 83 5.06 13.28 -6.04
N ASN A 84 6.29 13.75 -6.26
CA ASN A 84 6.94 14.86 -5.53
C ASN A 84 7.03 14.76 -3.99
N ASN A 85 6.99 13.55 -3.40
CA ASN A 85 7.03 13.34 -1.94
C ASN A 85 5.92 14.08 -1.17
N ASP A 86 4.78 14.31 -1.81
CA ASP A 86 3.65 15.03 -1.24
C ASP A 86 2.44 14.10 -0.99
N CYS A 87 1.43 14.58 -0.27
CA CYS A 87 0.16 13.88 -0.12
C CYS A 87 -0.77 14.17 -1.29
N GLY A 88 -1.45 13.13 -1.77
CA GLY A 88 -2.52 13.26 -2.75
C GLY A 88 -2.01 13.34 -4.20
N GLY A 89 -2.93 13.14 -5.13
CA GLY A 89 -2.61 13.20 -6.56
C GLY A 89 -2.50 14.64 -7.06
N ILE A 90 -1.32 15.22 -6.91
CA ILE A 90 -1.00 16.53 -7.47
C ILE A 90 -1.19 16.51 -8.99
N ASP A 91 -1.92 17.48 -9.52
CA ASP A 91 -2.25 17.61 -10.95
C ASP A 91 -2.92 16.36 -11.54
N GLY A 92 -3.60 15.57 -10.71
CA GLY A 92 -4.24 14.32 -11.11
C GLY A 92 -3.26 13.19 -11.43
N LYS A 93 -2.00 13.28 -11.00
CA LYS A 93 -1.04 12.18 -11.01
C LYS A 93 -1.44 11.16 -9.94
N PRO A 94 -1.70 9.89 -10.29
CA PRO A 94 -2.06 8.89 -9.30
C PRO A 94 -0.93 8.57 -8.31
N GLY A 95 -1.23 7.81 -7.27
CA GLY A 95 -0.23 7.07 -6.51
C GLY A 95 0.14 5.79 -7.24
N VAL A 96 1.37 5.32 -7.06
CA VAL A 96 1.88 4.08 -7.64
C VAL A 96 2.15 3.04 -6.57
N TYR A 97 1.59 1.87 -6.80
CA TYR A 97 1.58 0.75 -5.87
C TYR A 97 2.22 -0.46 -6.53
N THR A 98 2.88 -1.32 -5.77
CA THR A 98 3.35 -2.63 -6.25
C THR A 98 2.14 -3.49 -6.61
N ARG A 99 2.10 -4.11 -7.79
CA ARG A 99 1.01 -5.00 -8.22
C ARG A 99 1.14 -6.38 -7.56
N VAL A 100 0.43 -6.62 -6.47
CA VAL A 100 0.54 -7.86 -5.67
C VAL A 100 0.31 -9.12 -6.49
N GLY A 101 -0.60 -9.08 -7.47
CA GLY A 101 -0.89 -10.22 -8.36
C GLY A 101 0.34 -10.79 -9.07
N ASN A 102 1.34 -9.96 -9.40
CA ASN A 102 2.57 -10.41 -10.08
C ASN A 102 3.57 -11.09 -9.13
N TYR A 103 3.35 -11.03 -7.81
CA TYR A 103 4.27 -11.53 -6.80
C TYR A 103 3.69 -12.71 -6.00
N LEU A 104 2.51 -13.23 -6.37
CA LEU A 104 1.84 -14.30 -5.61
C LEU A 104 2.72 -15.57 -5.48
N ASP A 105 3.43 -15.97 -6.53
CA ASP A 105 4.33 -17.13 -6.48
C ASP A 105 5.51 -16.89 -5.53
N TRP A 106 6.10 -15.69 -5.59
CA TRP A 106 7.17 -15.30 -4.68
C TRP A 106 6.68 -15.26 -3.23
N ILE A 107 5.51 -14.67 -2.98
CA ILE A 107 4.87 -14.64 -1.65
C ILE A 107 4.63 -16.07 -1.16
N GLY A 108 4.00 -16.93 -1.97
CA GLY A 108 3.74 -18.32 -1.64
C GLY A 108 5.01 -19.09 -1.33
N SER A 109 6.08 -18.89 -2.11
CA SER A 109 7.37 -19.54 -1.86
C SER A 109 7.99 -19.13 -0.52
N ASN A 110 7.86 -17.88 -0.10
CA ASN A 110 8.42 -17.40 1.17
C ASN A 110 7.57 -17.80 2.37
N ILE A 111 6.24 -17.86 2.21
CA ILE A 111 5.34 -18.39 3.24
C ILE A 111 5.58 -19.89 3.44
N ASN A 112 5.77 -20.64 2.36
CA ASN A 112 6.05 -22.09 2.43
C ASN A 112 7.47 -22.40 2.91
N ARG A 113 8.45 -21.53 2.64
CA ARG A 113 9.83 -21.62 3.17
C ARG A 113 9.95 -21.15 4.62
N ALA A 114 9.03 -20.31 5.08
CA ALA A 114 8.79 -20.08 6.49
C ALA A 114 8.09 -21.32 7.09
N SER A 115 8.77 -22.47 6.99
CA SER A 115 8.53 -23.64 7.82
C SER A 115 8.38 -23.10 9.24
N THR A 116 7.18 -23.30 9.80
CA THR A 116 6.80 -23.04 11.19
C THR A 116 7.99 -22.70 12.05
N CYS A 117 8.04 -21.49 12.64
CA CYS A 117 8.94 -21.22 13.77
C CYS A 117 8.91 -22.50 14.63
N PRO A 118 10.03 -23.24 14.78
CA PRO A 118 10.00 -24.52 15.47
C PRO A 118 9.29 -24.25 16.76
N ARG A 119 8.14 -24.92 17.02
CA ARG A 119 7.41 -24.77 18.28
C ARG A 119 8.49 -24.81 19.34
N ALA A 120 8.76 -23.67 19.98
CA ALA A 120 9.79 -23.60 20.99
C ALA A 120 9.41 -24.70 21.97
N GLY A 121 10.27 -25.71 22.07
CA GLY A 121 10.10 -26.73 23.08
C GLY A 121 9.91 -25.98 24.40
N THR A 122 8.86 -26.39 25.13
CA THR A 122 8.28 -25.79 26.35
C THR A 122 7.26 -24.67 26.14
N PRO A 123 6.03 -24.82 26.70
CA PRO A 123 5.09 -23.71 26.78
C PRO A 123 5.67 -22.68 27.74
N ARG A 124 6.17 -21.56 27.21
CA ARG A 124 6.26 -20.35 28.01
C ARG A 124 4.83 -19.83 28.16
N ASN A 125 4.39 -19.67 29.40
CA ASN A 125 3.22 -18.86 29.77
C ASN A 125 3.52 -17.39 29.48
N ASP A 126 3.68 -17.07 28.20
CA ASP A 126 3.83 -15.72 27.73
C ASP A 126 2.56 -15.35 26.95
N ASN A 127 1.68 -14.62 27.62
CA ASN A 127 0.47 -14.06 27.03
C ASN A 127 0.78 -12.86 26.10
N SER A 128 2.04 -12.57 25.75
CA SER A 128 2.40 -11.37 24.98
C SER A 128 2.29 -11.48 23.46
N PHE A 129 1.95 -12.65 22.90
CA PHE A 129 1.72 -12.80 21.44
C PHE A 129 0.29 -13.21 21.08
N ARG A 130 -0.69 -12.85 21.93
CA ARG A 130 -2.09 -12.84 21.51
C ARG A 130 -2.43 -11.48 20.91
N ASN A 131 -2.80 -11.52 19.63
CA ASN A 131 -3.40 -10.44 18.84
C ASN A 131 -2.42 -9.41 18.25
N SER A 132 -1.68 -9.83 17.24
CA SER A 132 -1.22 -8.91 16.20
C SER A 132 -1.56 -9.47 14.83
N PHE A 133 -2.87 -9.50 14.54
CA PHE A 133 -3.39 -9.43 13.18
C PHE A 133 -4.14 -8.12 13.09
N GLY A 134 -3.54 -7.14 12.44
CA GLY A 134 -4.16 -5.88 12.06
C GLY A 134 -3.87 -5.64 10.60
N ILE A 135 -4.92 -5.79 9.79
CA ILE A 135 -4.96 -5.33 8.40
C ILE A 135 -5.23 -3.81 8.44
N PHE A 136 -4.60 -3.07 7.52
CA PHE A 136 -4.67 -1.62 7.23
C PHE A 136 -3.73 -0.74 8.04
#